data_AF-A0A832JVW8-F1
#
_entry.id   AF-A0A832JVW8-F1
#
_cell.length_a   1.000
_cell.length_b   1.000
_cell.length_c   1.000
_cell.angle_alpha   90.00
_cell.angle_beta   90.00
_cell.angle_gamma   90.00
#
_symmetry.space_group_name_H-M   'P 1'
#
loop_
_entity.id
_entity.type
_entity.pdbx_description
1 polymer ?
#
loop_
_entity_poly.entity_id
_entity_poly.type
_entity_poly.pdbx_seq_one_letter_code
_entity_poly.pdbx_strand_id
1 'polypeptide(L)'
;MVRVAVIDRDYCKPSKCNLECIRFCPINKSRKKKAVDLVEDRTRAVIFEDVCVGCGICVKKCPFNAISIVNLPDELEKVLIHRYGENMFKLYNLPTPKIG
;
A
#
# COMPACT_ATOMS: atom_id res chain seq x y z
N MET A 1 5.83 7.49 -7.54
CA MET A 1 5.86 6.19 -6.83
C MET A 1 4.88 6.23 -5.68
N VAL A 2 3.67 5.76 -5.92
CA VAL A 2 2.65 5.61 -4.89
C VAL A 2 2.93 4.33 -4.11
N ARG A 3 2.95 4.42 -2.78
CA ARG A 3 3.14 3.26 -1.88
C ARG A 3 1.94 3.18 -0.97
N VAL A 4 1.37 1.98 -0.85
CA VAL A 4 0.15 1.77 -0.08
C VAL A 4 0.36 0.59 0.88
N ALA A 5 -0.27 0.66 2.03
CA ALA A 5 -0.28 -0.43 3.00
C ALA A 5 -1.43 -1.40 2.68
N VAL A 6 -1.14 -2.70 2.70
CA VAL A 6 -2.09 -3.79 2.48
C VAL A 6 -2.13 -4.65 3.74
N ILE A 7 -3.32 -5.16 4.09
CA ILE A 7 -3.54 -6.03 5.24
C ILE A 7 -3.74 -7.46 4.75
N ASP A 8 -2.97 -8.37 5.34
CA ASP A 8 -3.21 -9.81 5.23
C ASP A 8 -4.31 -10.22 6.23
N ARG A 9 -5.39 -10.77 5.70
CA ARG A 9 -6.61 -11.10 6.47
C ARG A 9 -6.42 -12.31 7.37
N ASP A 10 -5.48 -13.20 7.05
CA ASP A 10 -5.28 -14.43 7.80
C ASP A 10 -4.50 -14.16 9.10
N TYR A 11 -3.59 -13.19 9.06
CA TYR A 11 -2.78 -12.78 10.20
C TYR A 11 -3.44 -11.68 11.04
N CYS A 12 -4.32 -10.85 10.46
CA CYS A 12 -4.93 -9.75 11.16
C CYS A 12 -5.97 -10.24 12.19
N LYS A 13 -5.71 -10.01 13.48
CA LYS A 13 -6.62 -10.36 14.58
C LYS A 13 -6.94 -9.13 15.44
N PRO A 14 -7.90 -8.27 15.02
CA PRO A 14 -8.23 -7.03 15.72
C PRO A 14 -8.70 -7.23 17.18
N SER A 15 -9.29 -8.38 17.49
CA SER A 15 -9.71 -8.75 18.85
C SER A 15 -8.55 -9.02 19.81
N LYS A 16 -7.35 -9.29 19.28
CA LYS A 16 -6.14 -9.62 20.06
C LYS A 16 -5.05 -8.56 19.96
N CYS A 17 -5.32 -7.41 19.33
CA CYS A 17 -4.38 -6.28 19.26
C CYS A 17 -5.00 -5.03 19.89
N ASN A 18 -4.15 -4.05 20.21
CA ASN A 18 -4.60 -2.76 20.76
C ASN A 18 -4.87 -1.71 19.67
N LEU A 19 -5.18 -2.15 18.45
CA LEU A 19 -5.42 -1.30 17.28
C LEU A 19 -4.27 -0.32 17.02
N GLU A 20 -3.03 -0.80 17.13
CA GLU A 20 -1.83 0.02 16.97
C GLU A 20 -1.75 0.65 15.57
N CYS A 21 -2.25 -0.05 14.56
CA CYS A 21 -2.34 0.44 13.19
C CYS A 21 -3.17 1.73 13.07
N ILE A 22 -4.25 1.87 13.85
CA ILE A 22 -5.11 3.05 13.85
C ILE A 22 -4.53 4.13 14.77
N ARG A 23 -4.05 3.75 15.96
CA ARG A 23 -3.54 4.69 16.98
C ARG A 23 -2.26 5.39 16.58
N PHE A 24 -1.36 4.70 15.90
CA PHE A 24 -0.06 5.25 15.47
C PHE A 24 -0.06 5.75 14.03
N CYS A 25 -1.17 5.61 13.28
CA CYS A 25 -1.24 6.15 11.93
C CYS A 25 -1.20 7.69 11.99
N PRO A 26 -0.22 8.33 11.32
CA PRO A 26 -0.09 9.79 11.36
C PRO A 26 -1.32 10.49 10.77
N ILE A 27 -1.91 9.93 9.72
CA ILE A 27 -3.09 10.50 9.07
C ILE A 27 -4.32 10.45 9.97
N ASN A 28 -4.56 9.31 10.63
CA ASN A 28 -5.66 9.19 11.60
C ASN A 28 -5.46 10.14 12.79
N LYS A 29 -4.22 10.27 13.27
CA LYS A 29 -3.88 11.17 14.40
C LYS A 29 -4.07 12.64 14.05
N SER A 30 -3.82 13.03 12.80
CA SER A 30 -4.06 14.38 12.31
C SER A 30 -5.55 14.74 12.19
N ARG A 31 -6.50 13.82 12.46
CA ARG A 31 -7.96 14.02 12.47
C ARG A 31 -8.59 14.62 11.20
N LYS A 32 -7.82 14.79 10.12
CA LYS A 32 -8.32 15.33 8.83
C LYS A 32 -8.96 14.26 7.95
N LYS A 33 -8.41 13.04 7.96
CA LYS A 33 -8.86 11.91 7.15
C LYS A 33 -8.59 10.60 7.89
N LYS A 34 -9.31 9.53 7.52
CA LYS A 34 -9.07 8.17 8.02
C LYS A 34 -8.34 7.36 6.96
N ALA A 35 -7.11 6.94 7.25
CA ALA A 35 -6.33 6.04 6.40
C ALA A 35 -6.56 4.57 6.77
N VAL A 36 -6.86 4.28 8.04
CA VAL A 36 -7.15 2.92 8.52
C VAL A 36 -8.39 2.99 9.41
N ASP A 37 -9.36 2.12 9.19
CA ASP A 37 -10.55 2.01 10.05
C ASP A 37 -10.95 0.54 10.25
N LEU A 38 -11.83 0.29 11.21
CA LEU A 38 -12.44 -1.02 11.43
C LEU A 38 -13.79 -1.08 10.71
N VAL A 39 -14.00 -2.16 9.98
CA VAL A 39 -15.27 -2.46 9.30
C VAL A 39 -15.89 -3.68 9.98
N GLU A 40 -17.23 -3.69 10.07
CA GLU A 40 -18.03 -4.79 10.66
C GLU A 40 -17.66 -5.14 12.11
N ASP A 41 -18.19 -4.41 13.09
CA ASP A 41 -18.12 -4.74 14.52
C ASP A 41 -16.74 -5.13 15.05
N ARG A 42 -15.70 -4.41 14.59
CA ARG A 42 -14.30 -4.62 14.98
C ARG A 42 -13.73 -5.99 14.58
N THR A 43 -14.33 -6.67 13.61
CA THR A 43 -13.81 -7.96 13.12
C THR A 43 -12.68 -7.79 12.11
N ARG A 44 -12.69 -6.69 11.33
CA ARG A 44 -11.77 -6.49 10.21
C ARG A 44 -11.22 -5.06 10.17
N ALA A 45 -9.93 -4.93 9.87
CA ALA A 45 -9.29 -3.64 9.60
C ALA A 45 -9.19 -3.42 8.08
N VAL A 46 -9.48 -2.19 7.64
CA VAL A 46 -9.44 -1.77 6.23
C VAL A 46 -8.54 -0.55 6.11
N ILE A 47 -7.74 -0.52 5.05
CA ILE A 47 -6.87 0.60 4.69
C ILE A 47 -7.44 1.28 3.46
N PHE A 48 -7.55 2.60 3.52
CA PHE A 48 -8.02 3.46 2.44
C PHE A 48 -6.82 3.94 1.61
N GLU A 49 -6.72 3.47 0.38
CA GLU A 49 -5.56 3.68 -0.50
C GLU A 49 -5.41 5.13 -0.95
N ASP A 50 -6.52 5.85 -1.10
CA ASP A 50 -6.61 7.26 -1.46
C ASP A 50 -6.04 8.20 -0.39
N VAL A 51 -6.05 7.75 0.87
CA VAL A 51 -5.56 8.50 2.02
C VAL A 51 -4.19 8.00 2.51
N CYS A 52 -3.89 6.73 2.28
CA CYS A 52 -2.66 6.10 2.76
C CYS A 52 -1.43 6.58 2.00
N VAL A 53 -0.50 7.20 2.72
CA VAL A 53 0.77 7.71 2.16
C VAL A 53 1.91 6.69 2.15
N GLY A 54 1.66 5.46 2.61
CA GLY A 54 2.68 4.41 2.62
C GLY A 54 3.83 4.62 3.61
N CYS A 55 3.60 5.32 4.73
CA CYS A 55 4.65 5.65 5.72
C CYS A 55 5.28 4.43 6.44
N GLY A 56 4.63 3.26 6.42
CA GLY A 56 5.16 2.03 7.01
C GLY A 56 5.15 1.94 8.55
N ILE A 57 4.59 2.92 9.26
CA ILE A 57 4.50 2.88 10.74
C ILE A 57 3.59 1.74 11.21
N CYS A 58 2.48 1.51 10.51
CA CYS A 58 1.54 0.43 10.81
C CYS A 58 2.18 -0.96 10.73
N VAL A 59 3.09 -1.17 9.77
CA VAL A 59 3.86 -2.44 9.62
C VAL A 59 4.69 -2.71 10.88
N LYS A 60 5.49 -1.72 11.31
CA LYS A 60 6.37 -1.86 12.48
C LYS A 60 5.62 -2.02 13.81
N LYS A 61 4.37 -1.57 13.87
CA LYS A 61 3.57 -1.56 15.10
C LYS A 61 2.59 -2.73 15.18
N CYS A 62 2.34 -3.45 14.09
CA CYS A 62 1.43 -4.59 14.09
C CYS A 62 2.11 -5.77 14.81
N PRO A 63 1.53 -6.29 15.93
CA PRO A 63 2.13 -7.40 16.67
C PRO A 63 2.11 -8.72 15.88
N PHE A 64 1.19 -8.87 14.94
CA PHE A 64 1.05 -10.05 14.09
C PHE A 64 1.76 -9.92 12.74
N ASN A 65 2.44 -8.79 12.51
CA ASN A 65 3.10 -8.48 11.24
C ASN A 65 2.18 -8.64 10.01
N ALA A 66 0.88 -8.42 10.19
CA ALA A 66 -0.18 -8.67 9.20
C ALA A 66 -0.32 -7.55 8.15
N ILE A 67 0.61 -6.59 8.12
CA ILE A 67 0.52 -5.41 7.25
C ILE A 67 1.82 -5.33 6.44
N SER A 68 1.70 -5.13 5.14
CA SER A 68 2.83 -4.98 4.21
C SER A 68 2.69 -3.70 3.39
N ILE A 69 3.81 -3.10 2.99
CA ILE A 69 3.81 -1.97 2.04
C ILE A 69 4.05 -2.50 0.64
N VAL A 70 3.15 -2.17 -0.28
CA VAL A 70 3.24 -2.51 -1.70
C VAL A 70 3.46 -1.22 -2.51
N ASN A 71 4.29 -1.31 -3.54
CA ASN A 71 4.50 -0.22 -4.47
C ASN A 71 3.50 -0.37 -5.61
N LEU A 72 2.68 0.65 -5.87
CA LEU A 72 1.83 0.65 -7.05
C LEU A 72 2.69 0.99 -8.28
N PRO A 73 2.39 0.37 -9.43
CA PRO A 73 2.97 0.79 -10.70
C PRO A 73 2.55 2.23 -10.96
N ASP A 74 3.52 3.05 -11.32
CA ASP A 74 3.36 4.45 -11.68
C ASP A 74 4.03 4.63 -13.04
N GLU A 75 3.65 5.61 -13.85
CA GLU A 75 4.35 5.85 -15.13
C GLU A 75 5.80 6.27 -14.82
N LEU A 76 6.73 5.31 -14.85
CA LEU A 76 8.15 5.58 -14.71
C LEU A 76 8.64 6.18 -16.04
N GLU A 77 8.60 7.51 -16.15
CA GLU A 77 9.17 8.23 -17.30
C GLU A 77 10.64 7.84 -17.59
N LYS A 78 11.36 7.35 -16.58
CA LYS A 78 12.81 7.11 -16.63
C LYS A 78 13.26 5.93 -17.49
N VAL A 79 12.37 5.02 -17.92
CA VAL A 79 12.74 3.87 -18.77
C VAL A 79 11.74 3.65 -19.92
N LEU A 80 11.30 4.74 -20.54
CA LEU A 80 10.52 4.68 -21.78
C LEU A 80 11.42 4.20 -22.92
N ILE A 81 11.11 3.06 -23.51
CA ILE A 81 11.83 2.52 -24.68
C ILE A 81 11.23 3.07 -25.96
N HIS A 82 9.91 3.04 -26.04
CA HIS A 82 9.19 3.45 -27.23
C HIS A 82 7.79 3.96 -26.90
N ARG A 83 7.30 4.90 -27.71
CA ARG A 83 5.92 5.38 -27.70
C ARG A 83 5.41 5.38 -29.15
N TYR A 84 4.30 4.71 -29.40
CA TYR A 84 3.75 4.53 -30.76
C TYR A 84 3.09 5.80 -31.35
N GLY A 85 2.92 6.87 -30.56
CA GLY A 85 2.30 8.14 -30.96
C GLY A 85 1.91 9.01 -29.76
N GLU A 86 1.40 10.23 -30.01
CA GLU A 86 0.90 11.10 -28.94
C GLU A 86 -0.25 10.42 -28.19
N ASN A 87 -0.14 10.31 -26.86
CA ASN A 87 -1.08 9.58 -25.99
C ASN A 87 -1.31 8.10 -26.31
N MET A 88 -0.44 7.48 -27.12
CA MET A 88 -0.52 6.06 -27.45
C MET A 88 0.32 5.20 -26.49
N PHE A 89 0.20 3.88 -26.62
CA PHE A 89 0.91 2.90 -25.81
C PHE A 89 2.41 3.22 -25.70
N LYS A 90 2.91 3.15 -24.46
CA LYS A 90 4.29 3.37 -24.06
C LYS A 90 4.86 2.03 -23.59
N LEU A 91 5.97 1.60 -24.19
CA LEU A 91 6.69 0.40 -23.77
C LEU A 91 7.81 0.79 -22.81
N TYR A 92 7.87 0.08 -21.68
CA TYR A 92 8.88 0.26 -20.64
C TYR A 92 9.61 -1.06 -20.40
N ASN A 93 10.94 -1.00 -20.29
CA ASN A 93 11.84 -2.15 -20.11
C ASN A 93 11.78 -3.20 -21.24
N LEU A 94 12.93 -3.79 -21.55
CA LEU A 94 13.03 -4.98 -22.40
C LEU A 94 13.73 -6.06 -21.58
N PRO A 95 13.24 -7.31 -21.58
CA PRO A 95 13.94 -8.41 -20.93
C PRO A 95 15.26 -8.65 -21.64
N THR A 96 16.32 -8.97 -20.88
CA THR A 96 17.57 -9.43 -21.47
C THR A 96 17.38 -10.84 -22.03
N PRO A 97 17.69 -11.09 -23.31
CA PRO A 97 17.58 -12.43 -23.88
C PRO A 97 18.56 -13.37 -23.19
N LYS A 98 18.07 -14.52 -22.71
CA LYS A 98 18.94 -15.60 -22.25
C LYS A 98 19.38 -16.41 -23.47
N ILE A 99 20.70 -16.54 -23.64
CA ILE A 99 21.28 -17.46 -24.62
C ILE A 99 21.12 -18.87 -24.04
N GLY A 100 20.46 -19.74 -24.82
CA GLY A 100 20.27 -21.15 -24.50
C GLY A 100 21.51 -21.98 -24.78
#